data_AF-A0A937KWE2-F1
#
_entry.id   AF-A0A937KWE2-F1
#
_cell.length_a   1.000
_cell.length_b   1.000
_cell.length_c   1.000
_cell.angle_alpha   90.00
_cell.angle_beta   90.00
_cell.angle_gamma   90.00
#
_symmetry.space_group_name_H-M   'P 1'
#
loop_
_entity.id
_entity.type
_entity.pdbx_description
1 polymer ?
#
loop_
_entity_poly.entity_id
_entity_poly.type
_entity_poly.pdbx_seq_one_letter_code
_entity_poly.pdbx_strand_id
1 'polypeptide(L)' 'TYDYAVAHRDIIARFGRFPHRNAILGRPSTDDETLFLTQPGSSF' A
#
# COMPACT_ATOMS: atom_id res chain seq x y z
N THR A 1 16.10 -4.92 -1.43
CA THR A 1 17.11 -3.87 -1.70
C THR A 1 16.71 -2.58 -0.99
N TYR A 2 17.63 -1.62 -0.82
CA TYR A 2 17.32 -0.33 -0.18
C TYR A 2 16.07 0.35 -0.76
N ASP A 3 15.90 0.31 -2.09
CA ASP A 3 14.75 0.91 -2.77
C ASP A 3 13.41 0.30 -2.34
N TYR A 4 13.38 -1.01 -2.08
CA TYR A 4 12.18 -1.66 -1.53
C TYR A 4 11.86 -1.12 -0.13
N ALA A 5 12.86 -0.95 0.74
CA ALA A 5 12.64 -0.42 2.07
C ALA A 5 12.12 1.03 2.03
N VAL A 6 12.63 1.84 1.10
CA VAL A 6 12.14 3.19 0.83
C VAL A 6 10.68 3.16 0.36
N ALA A 7 10.34 2.31 -0.59
CA ALA A 7 8.97 2.20 -1.10
C ALA A 7 7.97 1.76 -0.02
N HIS A 8 8.34 0.81 0.85
CA HIS A 8 7.52 0.42 2.00
C HIS A 8 7.32 1.57 3.00
N ARG A 9 8.39 2.34 3.26
CA ARG A 9 8.34 3.52 4.13
C ARG A 9 7.39 4.57 3.55
N ASP A 10 7.42 4.79 2.24
CA ASP A 10 6.57 5.77 1.57
C ASP A 10 5.08 5.36 1.57
N ILE A 11 4.78 4.05 1.41
CA ILE A 11 3.41 3.53 1.59
C ILE A 11 2.90 3.83 3.00
N ILE A 12 3.69 3.51 4.03
CA ILE A 12 3.29 3.79 5.42
C ILE A 12 3.16 5.29 5.65
N ALA A 13 4.06 6.11 5.13
CA ALA A 13 3.99 7.57 5.27
C ALA A 13 2.72 8.15 4.62
N ARG A 14 2.30 7.60 3.47
CA ARG A 14 1.12 8.06 2.73
C ARG A 14 -0.21 7.56 3.33
N PHE A 15 -0.28 6.27 3.68
CA PHE A 15 -1.54 5.62 4.07
C PHE A 15 -1.63 5.27 5.55
N GLY A 16 -0.54 5.37 6.31
CA GLY A 16 -0.45 4.95 7.71
C GLY A 16 -0.49 3.43 7.93
N ARG A 17 -0.62 2.65 6.85
CA ARG A 17 -0.78 1.18 6.85
C ARG A 17 -0.39 0.61 5.48
N PHE A 18 -0.46 -0.71 5.34
CA PHE A 18 -0.27 -1.41 4.06
C PHE A 18 -1.62 -1.74 3.41
N PRO A 19 -2.02 -1.07 2.31
CA PRO A 19 -3.31 -1.29 1.67
C PRO A 19 -3.53 -2.74 1.21
N HIS A 20 -2.47 -3.45 0.83
CA HIS A 20 -2.51 -4.87 0.45
C HIS A 20 -3.09 -5.78 1.54
N ARG A 21 -2.95 -5.40 2.81
CA ARG A 21 -3.43 -6.19 3.95
C ARG A 21 -4.88 -5.88 4.32
N ASN A 22 -5.51 -4.87 3.71
CA ASN A 22 -6.85 -4.45 4.09
C ASN A 22 -7.87 -5.59 3.97
N ALA A 23 -7.86 -6.32 2.84
CA ALA A 23 -8.79 -7.43 2.61
C ALA A 23 -8.64 -8.57 3.64
N ILE A 24 -7.41 -8.99 3.93
CA ILE A 24 -7.13 -10.09 4.88
C ILE A 24 -7.46 -9.68 6.32
N LEU A 25 -7.31 -8.39 6.65
CA LEU A 25 -7.63 -7.82 7.97
C LEU A 25 -9.08 -7.35 8.10
N GLY A 26 -9.93 -7.55 7.07
CA GLY A 26 -11.33 -7.11 7.08
C GLY A 26 -11.52 -5.59 7.13
N ARG A 27 -10.53 -4.81 6.68
CA ARG A 27 -10.58 -3.35 6.65
C ARG A 27 -11.09 -2.86 5.29
N PRO A 28 -12.01 -1.89 5.24
CA PRO A 28 -12.36 -1.25 3.98
C PRO A 28 -11.18 -0.42 3.47
N SER A 29 -10.86 -0.55 2.18
CA SER A 29 -9.94 0.34 1.48
C SER A 29 -10.65 1.64 1.11
N THR A 30 -9.93 2.74 1.20
CA THR A 30 -10.33 4.04 0.64
C THR A 30 -10.19 4.03 -0.89
N ASP A 31 -10.78 5.02 -1.56
CA ASP A 31 -10.65 5.17 -3.02
C ASP A 31 -9.18 5.33 -3.45
N ASP A 32 -8.41 6.12 -2.70
CA ASP A 32 -6.98 6.34 -2.95
C ASP A 32 -6.15 5.06 -2.78
N GLU A 33 -6.46 4.26 -1.76
CA GLU A 33 -5.82 2.97 -1.54
C GLU A 33 -6.18 2.00 -2.67
N THR A 34 -7.43 1.99 -3.12
CA THR A 34 -7.89 1.15 -4.22
C THR A 34 -7.20 1.53 -5.53
N LEU A 35 -7.11 2.83 -5.83
CA LEU A 35 -6.40 3.32 -7.01
C LEU A 35 -4.92 2.93 -6.94
N PHE A 36 -4.27 3.10 -5.79
CA PHE A 36 -2.88 2.69 -5.59
C PHE A 36 -2.67 1.19 -5.88
N LEU A 37 -3.55 0.32 -5.40
CA LEU A 37 -3.48 -1.13 -5.62
C LEU A 37 -3.63 -1.53 -7.11
N THR A 38 -4.26 -0.68 -7.93
CA THR A 38 -4.39 -0.93 -9.38
C THR A 38 -3.22 -0.42 -10.21
N GLN A 39 -2.33 0.39 -9.63
CA GLN A 39 -1.19 0.96 -10.35
C GLN A 39 -0.04 -0.06 -10.49
N PRO A 40 0.71 -0.01 -11.61
CA PRO A 40 1.92 -0.79 -11.75
C PRO A 40 2.95 -0.37 -10.71
N GLY A 41 3.69 -1.34 -10.18
CA GLY A 41 4.66 -1.09 -9.09
C GLY A 41 4.02 -0.96 -7.71
N SER A 42 2.73 -1.25 -7.55
CA SER A 42 2.11 -1.41 -6.22
C SER A 42 2.32 -2.80 -5.63
N SER A 43 2.64 -3.81 -6.44
CA SER A 43 2.89 -5.19 -5.97
C SER A 43 4.35 -5.40 -5.58
N PHE A 44 4.68 -5.23 -4.30
CA PHE A 44 5.98 -5.59 -3.73
C PHE A 44 5.89 -5.90 -2.24
#